data_AF-A0A968ZPB0-F1
#
_entry.id   AF-A0A968ZPB0-F1
#
_cell.length_a   1.000
_cell.length_b   1.000
_cell.length_c   1.000
_cell.angle_alpha   90.00
_cell.angle_beta   90.00
_cell.angle_gamma   90.00
#
_symmetry.space_group_name_H-M   'P 1'
#
loop_
_entity.id
_entity.type
_entity.pdbx_description
1 polymer ?
#
loop_
_entity_poly.entity_id
_entity_poly.type
_entity_poly.pdbx_seq_one_letter_code
_entity_poly.pdbx_strand_id
1 'polypeptide(L)' 'MGESKRRQQSLGENYGKPEPILPGLPISKDAAAKFVSWTTKGAWVGIILMIVLWLTIRFIGPGFGWWTVTQ' A
#
# COMPACT_ATOMS: atom_id res chain seq x y z
N MET A 1 -25.59 -17.20 18.34
CA MET A 1 -25.47 -17.15 16.86
C MET A 1 -26.41 -16.10 16.22
N GLY A 2 -26.67 -14.95 16.85
CA GLY A 2 -27.76 -14.03 16.41
C GLY A 2 -27.39 -12.56 16.23
N GLU A 3 -26.39 -12.06 16.97
CA GLU A 3 -26.01 -10.64 16.93
C GLU A 3 -25.43 -10.21 15.57
N SER A 4 -24.63 -11.06 14.94
CA SER A 4 -24.05 -10.81 13.62
C SER A 4 -25.10 -10.79 12.51
N LYS A 5 -26.08 -11.72 12.53
CA LYS A 5 -27.20 -11.74 11.58
C LYS A 5 -28.18 -10.58 11.77
N ARG A 6 -28.42 -10.16 13.02
CA ARG A 6 -29.25 -8.98 13.33
C ARG A 6 -28.60 -7.68 12.86
N ARG A 7 -27.29 -7.54 13.05
CA ARG A 7 -26.52 -6.40 12.51
C ARG A 7 -26.47 -6.41 10.98
N GLN A 8 -26.39 -7.56 10.35
CA GLN A 8 -26.54 -7.68 8.88
C GLN A 8 -27.91 -7.20 8.39
N GLN A 9 -28.99 -7.61 9.06
CA GLN A 9 -30.34 -7.20 8.67
C GLN A 9 -30.60 -5.70 8.89
N SER A 10 -30.05 -5.09 9.94
CA SER A 10 -30.22 -3.65 10.18
C SER A 10 -29.41 -2.78 9.21
N LEU A 11 -28.25 -3.27 8.77
CA LEU A 11 -27.37 -2.57 7.83
C LEU A 11 -27.76 -2.81 6.36
N GLY A 12 -28.47 -3.90 6.05
CA GLY A 12 -29.03 -4.17 4.72
C GLY A 12 -27.99 -4.01 3.60
N GLU A 13 -28.32 -3.22 2.59
CA GLU A 13 -27.42 -2.90 1.46
C GLU A 13 -26.17 -2.10 1.85
N ASN A 14 -26.06 -1.62 3.09
CA ASN A 14 -24.90 -0.92 3.63
C ASN A 14 -23.96 -1.85 4.41
N TYR A 15 -24.31 -3.12 4.59
CA TYR A 15 -23.43 -4.09 5.22
C TYR A 15 -22.22 -4.38 4.32
N GLY A 16 -21.03 -3.97 4.76
CA GLY A 16 -19.79 -4.09 3.99
C GLY A 16 -19.46 -2.87 3.12
N LYS A 17 -20.30 -1.82 3.14
CA LYS A 17 -19.94 -0.52 2.56
C LYS A 17 -19.06 0.26 3.56
N PRO A 18 -17.99 0.92 3.11
CA PRO A 18 -17.12 1.67 3.99
C PRO A 18 -17.85 2.91 4.51
N GLU A 19 -18.37 2.85 5.74
CA GLU A 19 -19.03 4.00 6.42
C GLU A 19 -18.12 5.24 6.37
N PRO A 20 -18.57 6.49 6.29
CA PRO A 20 -17.69 7.65 6.43
C PRO A 20 -17.03 7.71 7.82
N ILE A 21 -15.78 8.17 7.97
CA ILE A 21 -15.11 8.29 9.30
C ILE A 21 -15.65 9.51 10.07
N LEU A 22 -16.28 10.48 9.40
CA LEU A 22 -16.85 11.70 10.00
C LEU A 22 -18.16 12.12 9.30
N PRO A 23 -19.21 12.49 10.05
CA PRO A 23 -20.42 13.08 9.48
C PRO A 23 -20.16 14.56 9.18
N GLY A 24 -20.13 14.94 7.89
CA GLY A 24 -20.06 16.35 7.48
C GLY A 24 -18.85 16.75 6.61
N LEU A 25 -17.93 15.83 6.33
CA LEU A 25 -16.84 16.07 5.36
C LEU A 25 -16.89 15.00 4.27
N PRO A 26 -16.98 15.36 2.97
CA PRO A 26 -17.08 14.41 1.86
C PRO A 26 -15.74 13.70 1.56
N ILE A 27 -14.97 13.37 2.60
CA ILE A 27 -13.81 12.48 2.47
C ILE A 27 -14.36 11.06 2.53
N SER A 28 -14.66 10.50 1.36
CA SER A 28 -15.06 9.10 1.24
C SER A 28 -13.97 8.22 1.83
N LYS A 29 -14.31 7.30 2.76
CA LYS A 29 -13.38 6.29 3.28
C LYS A 29 -12.67 5.55 2.14
N ASP A 30 -13.36 5.38 1.01
CA ASP A 30 -12.81 4.82 -0.22
C ASP A 30 -11.61 5.59 -0.78
N ALA A 31 -11.64 6.93 -0.76
CA ALA A 31 -10.54 7.74 -1.28
C ALA A 31 -9.31 7.63 -0.40
N ALA A 32 -9.50 7.66 0.93
CA ALA A 32 -8.42 7.47 1.89
C ALA A 32 -7.84 6.05 1.81
N ALA A 33 -8.68 5.02 1.74
CA ALA A 33 -8.25 3.64 1.61
C ALA A 33 -7.48 3.41 0.29
N LYS A 34 -7.97 3.97 -0.83
CA LYS A 34 -7.28 3.93 -2.11
C LYS A 34 -5.94 4.65 -2.05
N PHE A 35 -5.87 5.84 -1.45
CA PHE A 35 -4.64 6.61 -1.30
C PHE A 35 -3.57 5.86 -0.47
N VAL A 36 -3.97 5.30 0.66
CA VAL A 36 -3.09 4.47 1.50
C VAL A 36 -2.60 3.26 0.71
N SER A 37 -3.51 2.53 0.06
CA SER A 37 -3.15 1.35 -0.73
C SER A 37 -2.17 1.66 -1.87
N TRP A 38 -2.34 2.81 -2.53
CA TRP A 38 -1.48 3.25 -3.63
C TRP A 38 -0.11 3.68 -3.11
N THR A 39 -0.07 4.47 -2.04
CA THR A 39 1.18 4.90 -1.39
C THR A 39 1.96 3.71 -0.83
N THR A 40 1.30 2.75 -0.18
CA THR A 40 1.95 1.53 0.32
C THR A 40 2.55 0.71 -0.82
N LYS A 41 1.83 0.55 -1.94
CA LYS A 41 2.37 -0.09 -3.14
C LYS A 41 3.58 0.69 -3.70
N GLY A 42 3.48 2.01 -3.77
CA GLY A 42 4.58 2.88 -4.20
C GLY A 42 5.82 2.77 -3.31
N ALA A 43 5.64 2.69 -1.99
CA ALA A 43 6.73 2.50 -1.04
C ALA A 43 7.45 1.17 -1.27
N TRP A 44 6.71 0.07 -1.50
CA TRP A 44 7.30 -1.22 -1.85
C TRP A 44 8.08 -1.18 -3.16
N VAL A 45 7.54 -0.50 -4.19
CA VAL A 45 8.27 -0.30 -5.46
C VAL A 45 9.55 0.49 -5.22
N GLY A 46 9.51 1.54 -4.40
CA GLY A 46 10.69 2.32 -4.03
C GLY A 46 11.76 1.49 -3.34
N ILE A 47 11.38 0.64 -2.39
CA ILE A 47 12.31 -0.27 -1.69
C ILE A 47 12.97 -1.23 -2.68
N ILE A 48 12.17 -1.87 -3.53
CA ILE A 48 12.69 -2.81 -4.55
C ILE A 48 13.64 -2.09 -5.49
N LEU A 49 13.27 -0.91 -5.98
CA LEU A 49 14.12 -0.10 -6.86
C LEU A 49 15.45 0.26 -6.19
N MET A 50 15.41 0.66 -4.91
CA MET A 50 16.61 1.02 -4.14
C MET A 50 17.55 -0.20 -4.00
N ILE A 51 17.00 -1.38 -3.70
CA ILE A 51 17.78 -2.63 -3.62
C ILE A 51 18.37 -2.99 -4.98
N VAL A 52 17.58 -2.96 -6.06
CA VAL A 52 18.05 -3.28 -7.42
C VAL A 52 19.17 -2.33 -7.85
N LEU A 53 19.02 -1.03 -7.58
CA LEU A 53 20.02 -0.03 -7.94
C LEU A 53 21.29 -0.22 -7.10
N TRP A 54 21.16 -0.50 -5.81
CA TRP A 54 22.30 -0.84 -4.95
C TRP A 54 23.04 -2.08 -5.44
N LEU A 55 22.32 -3.15 -5.78
CA LEU A 55 22.91 -4.38 -6.34
C LEU A 55 23.59 -4.13 -7.68
N THR A 56 22.97 -3.36 -8.56
CA THR A 56 23.53 -2.99 -9.86
C THR A 56 24.84 -2.24 -9.66
N ILE A 57 24.87 -1.27 -8.75
CA ILE A 57 26.09 -0.51 -8.50
C ILE A 57 27.18 -1.39 -7.87
N ARG A 58 26.80 -2.29 -6.96
CA ARG A 58 27.75 -3.06 -6.16
C ARG A 58 28.29 -4.31 -6.84
N PHE A 59 27.49 -4.96 -7.68
CA PHE A 59 27.83 -6.25 -8.28
C PHE A 59 27.99 -6.16 -9.79
N ILE A 60 27.05 -5.51 -10.48
CA ILE A 60 27.11 -5.38 -11.94
C ILE A 60 28.25 -4.43 -12.32
N GLY A 61 28.36 -3.26 -11.69
CA GLY A 61 29.46 -2.32 -11.95
C GLY A 61 30.85 -2.96 -11.89
N PRO A 62 31.23 -3.60 -10.77
CA PRO A 62 32.52 -4.28 -10.65
C PRO A 62 32.64 -5.54 -11.51
N GLY A 63 31.56 -6.32 -11.65
CA GLY A 63 31.55 -7.54 -12.48
C GLY A 63 31.77 -7.26 -13.97
N PHE A 64 31.30 -6.11 -14.46
CA PHE A 64 31.53 -5.62 -15.82
C PHE A 64 32.77 -4.71 -15.95
N GLY A 65 33.50 -4.45 -14.85
CA GLY A 65 34.73 -3.65 -14.85
C GLY A 65 34.53 -2.14 -14.99
N TRP A 66 33.31 -1.62 -14.77
CA TRP A 66 33.05 -0.17 -14.86
C TRP A 66 33.70 0.63 -13.72
N TRP A 67 33.84 0.04 -12.53
CA TRP A 67 34.63 0.58 -11.42
C TRP A 67 35.02 -0.53 -10.45
N THR A 68 36.08 -0.31 -9.69
CA THR A 68 36.51 -1.23 -8.65
C THR A 68 35.96 -0.78 -7.30
N VAL A 69 35.48 -1.75 -6.53
CA VAL A 69 35.23 -1.53 -5.12
C VAL A 69 36.57 -1.56 -4.41
N THR A 70 37.07 -0.39 -4.02
CA THR A 70 38.14 -0.30 -3.03
C THR A 70 37.54 -0.56 -1.64
N GLN A 71 38.17 -1.47 -0.90
CA GLN A 71 37.82 -1.81 0.48
C GLN A 71 38.26 -0.72 1.45
#